data_AF-A0A7Y5U363-F1
#
_entry.id   AF-A0A7Y5U363-F1
#
_cell.length_a   1.000
_cell.length_b   1.000
_cell.length_c   1.000
_cell.angle_alpha   90.00
_cell.angle_beta   90.00
_cell.angle_gamma   90.00
#
_symmetry.space_group_name_H-M   'P 1'
#
loop_
_entity.id
_entity.type
_entity.pdbx_description
1 polymer ?
#
loop_
_entity_poly.entity_id
_entity_poly.type
_entity_poly.pdbx_seq_one_letter_code
_entity_poly.pdbx_strand_id
1 'polypeptide(L)'
;MSDTPLFVVAPPIRCFHRLELPELPVCARPARWIRPSANCQPDGYFCDEHRQRTDAPIAEPTLIRRVNVTLEVLFAATSWTAGCAHAEALSRLERAVESAGGVINLHAVGSVIGRCAAPGGRLWPAGARTHPQAP
;
A
#
# COMPACT_ATOMS: atom_id res chain seq x y z
N MET A 1 -14.06 -3.20 23.07
CA MET A 1 -14.32 -2.81 21.67
C MET A 1 -13.40 -1.65 21.37
N SER A 2 -12.44 -1.82 20.46
CA SER A 2 -11.37 -0.85 20.22
C SER A 2 -11.95 0.44 19.64
N ASP A 3 -11.74 1.54 20.36
CA ASP A 3 -12.09 2.91 19.99
C ASP A 3 -11.24 3.28 18.78
N THR A 4 -11.77 2.98 17.59
CA THR A 4 -11.06 3.23 16.34
C THR A 4 -11.25 4.71 16.02
N PRO A 5 -10.18 5.52 15.92
CA PRO A 5 -10.34 6.94 15.60
C PRO A 5 -11.18 7.09 14.33
N LEU A 6 -12.31 7.81 14.47
CA LEU A 6 -13.18 8.23 13.39
C LEU A 6 -12.43 9.31 12.61
N PHE A 7 -11.77 8.93 11.52
CA PHE A 7 -11.21 9.91 10.59
C PHE A 7 -12.36 10.55 9.82
N VAL A 8 -12.40 11.89 9.79
CA VAL A 8 -13.42 12.70 9.09
C VAL A 8 -13.08 12.86 7.60
N VAL A 9 -11.84 12.54 7.20
CA VAL A 9 -11.41 12.67 5.80
C VAL A 9 -11.74 11.40 5.05
N ALA A 10 -12.81 11.44 4.26
CA ALA A 10 -13.10 10.41 3.27
C ALA A 10 -11.92 10.32 2.27
N PRO A 11 -11.32 9.14 2.07
CA PRO A 11 -10.30 8.98 1.04
C PRO A 11 -10.85 9.38 -0.33
N PRO A 12 -10.03 10.00 -1.20
CA PRO A 12 -10.48 10.40 -2.53
C PRO A 12 -10.81 9.13 -3.34
N ILE A 13 -12.07 9.02 -3.78
CA ILE A 13 -12.52 7.93 -4.64
C ILE A 13 -11.75 7.98 -5.96
N ARG A 14 -11.21 6.84 -6.40
CA ARG A 14 -10.36 6.73 -7.59
C ARG A 14 -11.01 5.93 -8.72
N CYS A 15 -10.59 6.22 -9.94
CA CYS A 15 -11.08 5.55 -11.13
C CYS A 15 -10.67 4.07 -11.19
N PHE A 16 -11.67 3.18 -11.34
CA PHE A 16 -11.53 1.72 -11.42
C PHE A 16 -11.26 1.18 -12.83
N HIS A 17 -11.21 2.04 -13.85
CA HIS A 17 -10.96 1.58 -15.22
C HIS A 17 -9.61 0.85 -15.30
N ARG A 18 -9.64 -0.39 -15.80
CA ARG A 18 -8.44 -1.20 -15.95
C ARG A 18 -7.67 -0.79 -17.19
N LEU A 19 -6.38 -0.51 -17.03
CA LEU A 19 -5.49 -0.24 -18.15
C LEU A 19 -4.92 -1.55 -18.67
N GLU A 20 -4.64 -1.61 -19.97
CA GLU A 20 -3.92 -2.74 -20.60
C GLU A 20 -2.41 -2.65 -20.32
N LEU A 21 -2.03 -2.27 -19.11
CA LEU A 21 -0.65 -2.07 -18.69
C LEU A 21 -0.34 -2.95 -17.46
N PRO A 22 0.73 -3.77 -17.48
CA PRO A 22 1.05 -4.69 -16.39
C PRO A 22 1.32 -4.03 -15.04
N GLU A 23 1.85 -2.80 -15.06
CA GLU A 23 2.37 -2.10 -13.86
C GLU A 23 1.34 -1.23 -13.15
N LEU A 24 0.27 -0.85 -13.86
CA LEU A 24 -0.83 -0.03 -13.34
C LEU A 24 -2.15 -0.68 -13.75
N PRO A 25 -2.66 -1.64 -12.96
CA PRO A 25 -3.84 -2.41 -13.36
C PRO A 25 -5.11 -1.54 -13.42
N VAL A 26 -5.07 -0.31 -12.90
CA VAL A 26 -6.18 0.63 -12.85
C VAL A 26 -5.73 2.08 -13.06
N CYS A 27 -6.60 2.92 -13.61
CA CYS A 27 -6.36 4.33 -13.91
C CYS A 27 -6.02 5.20 -12.68
N ALA A 28 -6.63 4.96 -11.53
CA ALA A 28 -6.36 5.62 -10.24
C ALA A 28 -6.51 7.17 -10.18
N ARG A 29 -6.81 7.88 -11.27
CA ARG A 29 -7.18 9.32 -11.24
C ARG A 29 -8.42 9.59 -10.38
N PRO A 30 -8.58 10.82 -9.82
CA PRO A 30 -9.79 11.20 -9.07
C PRO A 30 -11.08 10.88 -9.86
N ALA A 31 -12.00 10.14 -9.23
CA ALA A 31 -13.30 9.83 -9.80
C ALA A 31 -14.33 10.91 -9.46
N ARG A 32 -15.26 11.15 -10.39
CA ARG A 32 -16.42 12.05 -10.22
C ARG A 32 -17.74 11.37 -10.59
N TRP A 33 -17.66 10.18 -11.18
CA TRP A 33 -18.78 9.44 -11.73
C TRP A 33 -18.87 8.06 -11.09
N ILE A 34 -20.09 7.59 -10.86
CA ILE A 34 -20.42 6.26 -10.38
C ILE A 34 -21.22 5.52 -11.45
N ARG A 35 -20.83 4.28 -11.72
CA ARG A 35 -21.62 3.31 -12.45
C ARG A 35 -22.20 2.33 -11.45
N PRO A 36 -23.51 2.39 -11.17
CA PRO A 36 -24.17 1.43 -10.32
C PRO A 36 -23.98 0.03 -10.93
N SER A 37 -23.51 -0.91 -10.12
CA SER A 37 -23.48 -2.30 -10.56
C SER A 37 -24.88 -2.92 -10.48
N ALA A 38 -25.18 -3.86 -11.36
CA ALA A 38 -26.31 -4.76 -11.16
C ALA A 38 -25.85 -5.96 -10.31
N ASN A 39 -26.68 -6.39 -9.36
CA ASN A 39 -26.56 -7.66 -8.61
C ASN A 39 -25.27 -7.81 -7.78
N CYS A 40 -25.22 -7.18 -6.59
CA CYS A 40 -24.23 -7.43 -5.53
C CYS A 40 -22.74 -7.23 -5.90
N GLN A 41 -22.42 -6.70 -7.08
CA GLN A 41 -21.06 -6.32 -7.43
C GLN A 41 -20.74 -4.93 -6.83
N PRO A 42 -19.47 -4.63 -6.52
CA PRO A 42 -19.10 -3.28 -6.10
C PRO A 42 -19.36 -2.28 -7.22
N ASP A 43 -19.88 -1.11 -6.86
CA ASP A 43 -20.04 0.00 -7.79
C ASP A 43 -18.70 0.40 -8.40
N GLY A 44 -18.71 0.73 -9.69
CA GLY A 44 -17.53 1.22 -10.38
C GLY A 44 -17.45 2.74 -10.29
N TYR A 45 -16.28 3.27 -9.93
CA TYR A 45 -16.03 4.72 -9.92
C TYR A 45 -15.14 5.12 -11.10
N PHE A 46 -15.45 6.24 -11.75
CA PHE A 46 -14.80 6.65 -12.99
C PHE A 46 -14.43 8.15 -13.00
N CYS A 47 -13.27 8.45 -13.60
CA CYS A 47 -12.85 9.82 -13.92
C CYS A 47 -13.53 10.30 -15.21
N ASP A 48 -13.38 11.58 -15.53
CA ASP A 48 -14.05 12.20 -16.69
C ASP A 48 -13.71 11.53 -18.03
N GLU A 49 -12.51 10.99 -18.18
CA GLU A 49 -12.06 10.31 -19.41
C GLU A 49 -12.65 8.90 -19.54
N HIS A 50 -12.82 8.19 -18.43
CA HIS A 50 -13.27 6.80 -18.43
C HIS A 50 -14.76 6.63 -18.09
N ARG A 51 -15.49 7.73 -17.94
CA ARG A 51 -16.94 7.69 -17.72
C ARG A 51 -17.66 7.21 -18.97
N GLN A 52 -18.80 6.56 -18.76
CA GLN A 52 -19.79 6.31 -19.80
C GLN A 52 -20.93 7.33 -19.69
N ARG A 53 -21.70 7.46 -20.78
CA ARG A 53 -22.86 8.38 -20.83
C ARG A 53 -23.94 8.06 -19.80
N THR A 54 -24.00 6.81 -19.35
CA THR A 54 -24.96 6.31 -18.35
C THR A 54 -24.49 6.48 -16.92
N ASP A 55 -23.24 6.92 -16.70
CA ASP A 55 -22.72 7.07 -15.34
C ASP A 55 -23.33 8.32 -14.68
N ALA A 56 -23.64 8.21 -13.40
CA ALA A 56 -24.18 9.30 -12.61
C ALA A 56 -23.06 10.04 -11.87
N PRO A 57 -23.23 11.32 -11.50
CA PRO A 57 -22.33 11.97 -10.56
C PRO A 57 -22.30 11.22 -9.22
N ILE A 58 -21.13 11.15 -8.58
CA ILE A 58 -21.01 10.60 -7.22
C ILE A 58 -21.80 11.51 -6.27
N ALA A 59 -22.80 10.95 -5.59
CA ALA A 59 -23.58 11.67 -4.60
C ALA A 59 -22.84 11.74 -3.26
N GLU A 60 -22.86 12.91 -2.62
CA GLU A 60 -22.41 13.07 -1.23
C GLU A 60 -23.61 12.95 -0.28
N PRO A 61 -23.50 12.22 0.86
CA PRO A 61 -22.32 11.48 1.33
C PRO A 61 -22.21 10.07 0.71
N THR A 62 -20.98 9.65 0.34
CA THR A 62 -20.71 8.28 -0.12
C THR A 62 -20.31 7.38 1.06
N LEU A 63 -20.91 6.20 1.17
CA LEU A 63 -20.51 5.20 2.17
C LEU A 63 -19.16 4.57 1.77
N ILE A 64 -18.18 4.63 2.66
CA ILE A 64 -16.85 4.05 2.45
C ILE A 64 -16.64 2.91 3.45
N ARG A 65 -16.30 1.72 2.94
CA ARG A 65 -15.93 0.58 3.79
C ARG A 65 -14.47 0.69 4.19
N ARG A 66 -14.21 0.78 5.50
CA ARG A 66 -12.85 0.63 6.04
C ARG A 66 -12.48 -0.85 6.13
N VAL A 67 -11.31 -1.18 5.59
CA VAL A 67 -10.68 -2.51 5.73
C VAL A 67 -9.34 -2.30 6.41
N ASN A 68 -9.08 -3.04 7.50
CA ASN A 68 -7.80 -3.00 8.19
C ASN A 68 -6.98 -4.25 7.80
N VAL A 69 -5.74 -4.05 7.38
CA VAL A 69 -4.81 -5.11 7.00
C VAL A 69 -3.49 -4.89 7.74
N THR A 70 -2.96 -5.93 8.39
CA THR A 70 -1.60 -5.93 8.95
C THR A 70 -0.64 -6.46 7.89
N LEU A 71 0.45 -5.73 7.61
CA LEU A 71 1.39 -6.09 6.56
C LEU A 71 2.83 -5.72 6.92
N GLU A 72 3.79 -6.44 6.36
CA GLU A 72 5.22 -6.16 6.43
C GLU A 72 5.72 -5.76 5.02
N VAL A 73 6.42 -4.63 4.91
CA VAL A 73 7.00 -4.16 3.64
C VAL A 73 8.52 -4.08 3.76
N LEU A 74 9.20 -4.68 2.79
CA LEU A 74 10.65 -4.58 2.65
C LEU A 74 10.99 -3.61 1.53
N PHE A 75 11.71 -2.53 1.85
CA PHE A 75 12.22 -1.58 0.87
C PHE A 75 13.68 -1.89 0.54
N ALA A 76 13.94 -2.23 -0.72
CA ALA A 76 15.30 -2.30 -1.23
C ALA A 76 15.87 -0.88 -1.46
N ALA A 77 17.20 -0.77 -1.43
CA ALA A 77 17.93 0.47 -1.72
C ALA A 77 17.42 1.68 -0.91
N THR A 78 17.36 1.51 0.42
CA THR A 78 17.27 2.63 1.36
C THR A 78 18.66 3.05 1.81
N SER A 79 18.76 4.26 2.35
CA SER A 79 19.98 4.78 2.96
C SER A 79 20.55 3.84 4.03
N TRP A 80 21.87 3.87 4.23
CA TRP A 80 22.55 3.05 5.23
C TRP A 80 22.32 3.52 6.68
N THR A 81 21.97 4.79 6.85
CA THR A 81 21.67 5.37 8.16
C THR A 81 20.21 5.11 8.50
N ALA A 82 19.95 4.56 9.69
CA ALA A 82 18.61 4.14 10.10
C ALA A 82 17.55 5.26 9.99
N GLY A 83 17.90 6.50 10.34
CA GLY A 83 16.99 7.65 10.26
C GLY A 83 16.61 8.00 8.82
N CYS A 84 17.57 8.04 7.89
CA CYS A 84 17.29 8.32 6.48
C CYS A 84 16.56 7.14 5.83
N ALA A 85 16.95 5.91 6.15
CA ALA A 85 16.28 4.70 5.65
C ALA A 85 14.80 4.68 6.02
N HIS A 86 14.50 5.05 7.28
CA HIS A 86 13.13 5.15 7.78
C HIS A 86 12.32 6.22 7.03
N ALA A 87 12.87 7.44 6.89
CA ALA A 87 12.19 8.53 6.21
C ALA A 87 11.90 8.20 4.72
N GLU A 88 12.85 7.56 4.04
CA GLU A 88 12.70 7.12 2.66
C GLU A 88 11.64 6.02 2.53
N ALA A 89 11.67 5.00 3.40
CA ALA A 89 10.69 3.93 3.41
C ALA A 89 9.28 4.46 3.66
N LEU A 90 9.14 5.36 4.65
CA LEU A 90 7.88 6.01 4.97
C LEU A 90 7.35 6.83 3.79
N SER A 91 8.17 7.69 3.20
CA SER A 91 7.77 8.53 2.06
C SER A 91 7.34 7.70 0.84
N ARG A 92 8.04 6.58 0.57
CA ARG A 92 7.66 5.66 -0.51
C ARG A 92 6.32 4.96 -0.20
N LEU A 93 6.11 4.54 1.04
CA LEU A 93 4.86 3.91 1.47
C LEU A 93 3.68 4.88 1.39
N GLU A 94 3.84 6.11 1.88
CA GLU A 94 2.84 7.17 1.81
C GLU A 94 2.43 7.43 0.37
N ARG A 95 3.40 7.66 -0.53
CA ARG A 95 3.13 7.88 -1.95
C ARG A 95 2.43 6.68 -2.60
N ALA A 96 2.82 5.45 -2.27
CA ALA A 96 2.16 4.25 -2.78
C ALA A 96 0.69 4.19 -2.34
N VAL A 97 0.42 4.43 -1.06
CA VAL A 97 -0.94 4.44 -0.50
C VAL A 97 -1.79 5.55 -1.11
N GLU A 98 -1.25 6.78 -1.20
CA GLU A 98 -1.95 7.92 -1.80
C GLU A 98 -2.28 7.70 -3.29
N SER A 99 -1.35 7.08 -4.02
CA SER A 99 -1.52 6.75 -5.44
C SER A 99 -2.65 5.75 -5.66
N ALA A 100 -2.83 4.82 -4.72
CA ALA A 100 -3.96 3.90 -4.68
C ALA A 100 -5.26 4.56 -4.18
N GLY A 101 -5.23 5.83 -3.78
CA GLY A 101 -6.37 6.52 -3.17
C GLY A 101 -6.64 6.14 -1.72
N GLY A 102 -5.69 5.49 -1.05
CA GLY A 102 -5.77 5.21 0.37
C GLY A 102 -5.29 6.39 1.21
N VAL A 103 -5.52 6.28 2.52
CA VAL A 103 -4.93 7.12 3.56
C VAL A 103 -4.25 6.18 4.56
N ILE A 104 -3.02 6.53 4.97
CA ILE A 104 -2.28 5.75 5.96
C ILE A 104 -2.40 6.40 7.33
N ASN A 105 -2.67 5.58 8.37
CA ASN A 105 -2.54 5.98 9.76
C ASN A 105 -1.54 5.05 10.45
N LEU A 106 -0.37 5.58 10.81
CA LEU A 106 0.72 4.80 11.39
C LEU A 106 0.55 4.67 12.90
N HIS A 107 0.41 3.44 13.39
CA HIS A 107 0.25 3.16 14.81
C HIS A 107 1.58 2.82 15.52
N ALA A 108 2.52 2.19 14.82
CA ALA A 108 3.86 1.87 15.33
C ALA A 108 4.83 1.64 14.15
N VAL A 109 6.12 1.93 14.35
CA VAL A 109 7.17 1.63 13.37
C VAL A 109 8.29 0.83 14.03
N GLY A 110 8.61 -0.35 13.47
CA GLY A 110 9.71 -1.20 13.89
C GLY A 110 10.74 -1.35 12.77
N SER A 111 12.01 -1.51 13.12
CA SER A 111 13.10 -1.74 12.18
C SER A 111 13.81 -3.04 12.52
N VAL A 112 13.94 -3.94 11.55
CA VAL A 112 14.65 -5.22 11.68
C VAL A 112 15.66 -5.34 10.56
N ILE A 113 16.90 -5.75 10.87
CA ILE A 113 17.94 -6.00 9.88
C ILE A 113 17.91 -7.49 9.52
N GLY A 114 17.49 -7.81 8.30
CA GLY A 114 17.55 -9.16 7.73
C GLY A 114 18.75 -9.33 6.79
N ARG A 115 19.25 -10.57 6.67
CA ARG A 115 20.20 -10.95 5.60
C ARG A 115 19.45 -11.73 4.54
N CYS A 116 19.49 -11.27 3.29
CA CYS A 116 18.89 -11.97 2.15
C CYS A 116 20.00 -12.69 1.35
N ALA A 117 19.81 -13.98 1.04
CA ALA A 117 20.71 -14.75 0.18
C ALA A 117 19.95 -15.14 -1.10
N ALA A 118 20.63 -15.13 -2.24
CA ALA A 118 20.04 -15.52 -3.52
C ALA A 118 19.51 -16.97 -3.50
N PRO A 119 18.48 -17.33 -4.28
CA PRO A 119 18.04 -18.71 -4.41
C PRO A 119 19.19 -19.52 -5.05
N GLY A 120 19.89 -20.30 -4.24
CA GLY A 120 21.10 -21.05 -4.63
C GLY A 120 22.36 -20.70 -3.83
N GLY A 121 22.33 -19.68 -2.99
CA GLY A 121 23.42 -19.37 -2.06
C GLY A 121 23.45 -20.38 -0.91
N ARG A 122 24.44 -21.28 -0.92
CA ARG A 122 24.68 -22.24 0.16
C ARG A 122 24.78 -21.48 1.49
N LEU A 123 23.85 -21.72 2.42
CA LEU A 123 23.94 -21.21 3.78
C LEU A 123 25.21 -21.79 4.41
N TRP A 124 26.20 -20.94 4.66
CA TRP A 124 27.37 -21.33 5.43
C TRP A 124 26.90 -21.66 6.86
N PRO A 125 27.21 -22.84 7.42
CA PRO A 125 26.75 -23.16 8.76
C PRO A 125 27.39 -22.20 9.75
N ALA A 126 26.54 -21.53 10.54
CA ALA A 126 26.96 -20.78 11.71
C ALA A 126 27.52 -21.77 12.75
N GLY A 127 28.81 -22.08 12.64
CA GLY A 127 29.43 -23.11 13.46
C GLY A 127 30.93 -23.27 13.24
N ALA A 128 31.70 -22.18 13.41
CA ALA A 128 33.14 -22.28 13.62
C ALA A 128 33.64 -21.11 14.47
N ARG A 129 33.26 -21.10 15.75
CA ARG A 129 34.11 -20.47 16.77
C ARG A 129 35.02 -21.55 17.34
N THR A 130 36.08 -21.86 16.61
CA THR A 130 37.32 -22.37 17.22
C THR A 130 38.09 -21.15 17.70
N HIS A 131 38.06 -20.89 19.01
CA HIS A 131 39.16 -20.17 19.64
C HIS A 131 40.06 -21.20 20.35
N PRO A 132 41.37 -21.12 20.13
CA PRO A 132 42.34 -22.01 20.75
C PRO A 132 42.47 -21.70 22.26
N GLN A 133 42.57 -22.76 23.06
CA GLN A 133 43.17 -22.66 24.39
C GLN A 133 44.64 -22.31 24.24
N ALA A 134 45.10 -21.31 24.99
CA ALA A 134 46.46 -21.23 25.56
C ALA A 134 46.59 -19.94 26.38
N PRO A 135 47.55 -19.88 27.32
CA PRO A 135 47.97 -20.86 28.32
C PRO A 135 47.55 -20.47 29.75
#